data_AF-G7Y9A8-F1
#
_entry.id   AF-G7Y9A8-F1
#
_cell.length_a   1.000
_cell.length_b   1.000
_cell.length_c   1.000
_cell.angle_alpha   90.00
_cell.angle_beta   90.00
_cell.angle_gamma   90.00
#
_symmetry.space_group_name_H-M   'P 1'
#
loop_
_entity.id
_entity.type
_entity.pdbx_description
1 polymer ?
#
loop_
_entity_poly.entity_id
_entity_poly.type
_entity_poly.pdbx_seq_one_letter_code
_entity_poly.pdbx_strand_id
1 'polypeptide(L)' 'MSSHLVWDLVKRNNCLLMKRGNEQFSRDPLNMKGKNCFMYSGLVHKKAIGIKPEKYE' A
#
# COMPACT_ATOMS: atom_id res chain seq x y z
N MET A 1 -1.49 17.75 2.60
CA MET A 1 -2.34 16.88 1.76
C MET A 1 -3.10 15.90 2.64
N SER A 2 -4.40 15.77 2.40
CA SER A 2 -5.29 14.85 3.12
C SER A 2 -5.11 13.42 2.59
N SER A 3 -4.97 12.44 3.48
CA SER A 3 -4.82 11.02 3.12
C SER A 3 -6.04 10.51 2.34
N HIS A 4 -7.24 10.94 2.69
CA HIS A 4 -8.46 10.56 1.98
C HIS A 4 -8.47 11.02 0.51
N LEU A 5 -8.01 12.26 0.26
CA LEU A 5 -7.92 12.79 -1.10
C LEU A 5 -6.89 12.02 -1.93
N VAL A 6 -5.71 11.76 -1.34
CA VAL A 6 -4.66 10.97 -2.01
C VAL A 6 -5.19 9.58 -2.35
N TRP A 7 -5.91 8.93 -1.43
CA TRP A 7 -6.51 7.62 -1.67
C TRP A 7 -7.51 7.63 -2.83
N ASP A 8 -8.40 8.60 -2.90
CA ASP A 8 -9.38 8.67 -3.99
C ASP A 8 -8.73 8.77 -5.37
N LEU A 9 -7.59 9.44 -5.45
CA LEU A 9 -6.80 9.54 -6.68
C LEU A 9 -6.08 8.21 -7.02
N VAL A 10 -5.43 7.58 -6.04
CA VAL A 10 -4.50 6.46 -6.31
C VAL A 10 -5.10 5.07 -6.15
N LYS A 11 -6.30 4.92 -5.56
CA LYS A 11 -6.88 3.60 -5.23
C LYS A 11 -7.14 2.70 -6.45
N ARG A 12 -7.38 3.30 -7.63
CA ARG A 12 -7.72 2.56 -8.86
C ARG A 12 -6.53 2.37 -9.81
N ASN A 13 -5.53 3.24 -9.70
CA ASN A 13 -4.36 3.27 -10.58
C ASN A 13 -3.15 3.82 -9.81
N ASN A 14 -2.14 2.97 -9.61
CA ASN A 14 -0.80 3.34 -9.18
C ASN A 14 0.17 2.22 -9.60
N CYS A 15 1.48 2.49 -9.63
CA CYS A 15 2.50 1.52 -10.07
C CYS A 15 2.67 0.30 -9.16
N LEU A 16 2.20 0.38 -7.91
CA LEU A 16 2.33 -0.67 -6.89
C LEU A 16 1.08 -1.57 -6.85
N LEU A 17 0.01 -1.21 -7.55
CA LEU A 17 -1.25 -1.93 -7.61
C LEU A 17 -1.12 -3.18 -8.48
N MET A 18 -1.42 -4.32 -7.90
CA MET A 18 -1.51 -5.60 -8.60
C MET A 18 -2.95 -6.09 -8.58
N LYS A 19 -3.57 -6.20 -9.75
CA LYS A 19 -4.91 -6.78 -9.92
C LYS A 19 -4.75 -8.25 -10.31
N ARG A 20 -5.31 -9.17 -9.52
CA ARG A 20 -5.31 -10.61 -9.81
C ARG A 20 -6.73 -11.14 -9.63
N GLY A 21 -7.45 -11.29 -10.74
CA GLY A 21 -8.86 -11.69 -10.72
C GLY A 21 -9.71 -10.69 -9.92
N ASN A 22 -10.46 -11.20 -8.94
CA ASN A 22 -11.33 -10.39 -8.08
C ASN A 22 -10.60 -9.70 -6.93
N GLU A 23 -9.31 -9.98 -6.71
CA GLU A 23 -8.55 -9.42 -5.60
C GLU A 23 -7.54 -8.35 -6.07
N GLN A 24 -7.33 -7.37 -5.20
CA GLN A 24 -6.40 -6.26 -5.43
C GLN A 24 -5.33 -6.23 -4.34
N PHE A 25 -4.08 -6.35 -4.76
CA PHE A 25 -2.90 -6.36 -3.91
C PHE A 25 -2.07 -5.10 -4.15
N SER A 26 -1.18 -4.79 -3.21
CA SER A 26 -0.23 -3.70 -3.30
C SER A 26 1.17 -4.20 -2.97
N ARG A 27 2.16 -3.77 -3.76
CA ARG A 27 3.59 -4.07 -3.56
C ARG A 27 4.30 -3.04 -2.67
N ASP A 28 3.53 -2.19 -2.00
CA ASP A 28 4.07 -1.15 -1.15
C ASP A 28 4.89 -1.75 0.02
N PRO A 29 6.16 -1.35 0.22
CA PRO A 29 7.01 -1.90 1.26
C PRO A 29 6.56 -1.55 2.68
N LEU A 30 5.67 -0.57 2.84
CA LEU A 30 5.11 -0.12 4.10
C LEU A 30 3.67 -0.66 4.32
N ASN A 31 3.24 -1.61 3.50
CA ASN A 31 1.94 -2.28 3.61
C ASN A 31 2.08 -3.66 4.25
N MET A 32 1.67 -3.77 5.52
CA MET A 32 1.78 -5.01 6.30
C MET A 32 0.96 -6.19 5.76
N LYS A 33 -0.15 -5.94 5.04
CA LYS A 33 -1.03 -7.00 4.53
C LYS A 33 -0.89 -7.24 3.02
N GLY A 34 -0.13 -6.41 2.31
CA GLY A 34 -0.03 -6.45 0.86
C GLY A 34 -1.36 -6.26 0.12
N LYS A 35 -2.43 -5.80 0.78
CA LYS A 35 -3.75 -5.59 0.17
C LYS A 35 -3.91 -4.13 -0.26
N ASN A 36 -4.58 -3.89 -1.39
CA ASN A 36 -4.96 -2.54 -1.80
C ASN A 36 -6.13 -2.03 -0.94
N CYS A 37 -5.81 -1.53 0.26
CA CYS A 37 -6.79 -1.01 1.20
C CYS A 37 -6.30 0.31 1.80
N PHE A 38 -7.23 1.22 2.09
CA PHE A 38 -6.91 2.52 2.68
C PHE A 38 -6.07 2.38 3.95
N MET A 39 -6.46 1.51 4.89
CA MET A 39 -5.80 1.37 6.19
C MET A 39 -4.33 0.94 6.13
N TYR A 40 -3.95 0.16 5.12
CA TYR A 40 -2.60 -0.42 5.03
C TYR A 40 -1.73 0.23 3.95
N SER A 41 -2.21 1.30 3.30
CA SER A 41 -1.47 1.94 2.21
C SER A 41 -0.41 2.90 2.75
N GLY A 42 0.87 2.55 2.59
CA GLY A 42 1.97 3.43 2.99
C GLY A 42 2.13 4.67 2.13
N LEU A 43 1.65 4.62 0.89
CA LEU A 43 1.64 5.77 -0.03
C LEU A 43 0.68 6.89 0.43
N VAL A 44 -0.35 6.53 1.18
CA VAL A 44 -1.45 7.41 1.56
C VAL A 44 -1.24 7.99 2.95
N HIS A 45 -0.70 7.19 3.87
CA HIS A 45 -0.53 7.56 5.27
C HIS A 45 0.86 8.11 5.53
N LYS A 46 0.93 9.27 6.18
CA LYS A 46 2.20 9.89 6.60
C LYS A 46 2.95 9.05 7.66
N LYS A 47 2.22 8.25 8.45
CA LYS A 47 2.75 7.39 9.51
C LYS A 47 2.44 5.93 9.17
N ALA A 48 3.21 5.37 8.23
CA ALA A 48 3.10 3.98 7.83
C ALA A 48 4.27 3.16 8.38
N ILE A 49 4.00 1.91 8.75
CA ILE A 49 4.98 1.01 9.36
C ILE A 49 5.07 -0.23 8.49
N GLY A 50 6.28 -0.55 8.04
CA GLY A 50 6.61 -1.80 7.35
C GLY A 50 7.57 -2.62 8.21
N ILE A 51 7.32 -3.93 8.29
CA ILE A 51 8.22 -4.88 8.93
C ILE A 51 8.92 -5.64 7.80
N LYS A 52 10.25 -5.62 7.81
CA LYS A 52 11.07 -6.41 6.90
C LYS A 52 12.00 -7.30 7.72
N PRO A 53 12.18 -8.58 7.34
CA PRO A 53 13.20 -9.40 7.96
C PRO A 53 14.57 -8.81 7.63
N GLU A 54 15.39 -8.61 8.66
CA GLU A 54 16.80 -8.31 8.49
C GLU A 54 17.50 -9.60 8.02
N LYS A 55 18.25 -9.52 6.93
CA LYS A 55 19.06 -10.64 6.47
C LYS A 55 20.37 -10.60 7.24
N TYR A 56 20.69 -11.67 7.97
CA TYR A 56 22.01 -11.87 8.53
C TYR A 56 22.95 -12.25 7.37
N GLU A 57 23.86 -11.35 7.00
CA GLU A 57 25.05 -11.67 6.18
C GLU A 57 26.18 -12.15 7.08
#